data_AF-A0A8S2YP78-F1
#
_entry.id   AF-A0A8S2YP78-F1
#
_cell.length_a   1.000
_cell.length_b   1.000
_cell.length_c   1.000
_cell.angle_alpha   90.00
_cell.angle_beta   90.00
_cell.angle_gamma   90.00
#
_symmetry.space_group_name_H-M   'P 1'
#
loop_
_entity.id
_entity.type
_entity.pdbx_description
1 polymer ?
#
loop_
_entity_poly.entity_id
_entity_poly.type
_entity_poly.pdbx_seq_one_letter_code
_entity_poly.pdbx_strand_id
1 'polypeptide(L)' 'KLITLRYNSKGYLDRVEAAVRRGDTLLLECIEENIDSILEPIINRNLIRKGKIVKFGDKEIDYHPNFRLIMQTRLANPHF' A
#
# COMPACT_ATOMS: atom_id res chain seq x y z
N LYS A 1 -10.66 3.41 -9.46
CA LYS A 1 -10.08 4.72 -9.86
C LYS A 1 -8.56 4.65 -9.65
N LEU A 2 -7.75 5.40 -10.41
CA LEU A 2 -6.30 5.48 -10.17
C LEU A 2 -6.02 6.61 -9.16
N ILE A 3 -5.25 6.30 -8.12
CA ILE A 3 -4.79 7.24 -7.10
C ILE A 3 -3.27 7.24 -7.13
N THR A 4 -2.67 8.42 -7.26
CA THR A 4 -1.21 8.59 -7.23
C THR A 4 -0.82 9.23 -5.91
N LEU A 5 0.06 8.57 -5.16
CA LEU A 5 0.59 9.05 -3.88
C LEU A 5 2.12 9.10 -3.93
N ARG A 6 2.70 10.14 -3.35
CA ARG A 6 4.13 10.19 -3.07
C ARG A 6 4.41 9.54 -1.71
N TYR A 7 5.44 8.71 -1.65
CA TYR A 7 5.94 8.14 -0.40
C TYR A 7 6.20 9.24 0.65
N ASN A 8 5.86 8.96 1.91
CA ASN A 8 6.03 9.86 3.06
C ASN A 8 5.37 11.25 2.93
N SER A 9 4.34 11.39 2.09
CA SER A 9 3.55 12.63 2.01
C SER A 9 2.55 12.76 3.16
N LYS A 10 2.12 13.98 3.49
CA LYS A 10 1.16 14.21 4.57
C LYS A 10 -0.15 13.45 4.32
N GLY A 11 -0.54 12.61 5.28
CA GLY A 11 -1.76 11.79 5.19
C GLY A 11 -1.66 10.62 4.21
N TYR A 12 -0.45 10.17 3.85
CA TYR A 12 -0.27 9.05 2.93
C TYR A 12 -0.93 7.76 3.46
N LEU A 13 -0.74 7.44 4.74
CA LEU A 13 -1.29 6.24 5.38
C LEU A 13 -2.81 6.18 5.30
N ASP A 14 -3.50 7.28 5.62
CA ASP A 14 -4.96 7.36 5.56
C ASP A 14 -5.48 7.18 4.13
N ARG A 15 -4.74 7.72 3.15
CA ARG A 15 -5.08 7.58 1.72
C ARG A 15 -4.83 6.17 1.21
N VAL A 16 -3.77 5.49 1.66
CA VAL A 16 -3.51 4.07 1.38
C VAL A 16 -4.65 3.23 1.95
N GLU A 17 -4.98 3.42 3.23
CA GLU A 17 -6.09 2.73 3.91
C GLU A 17 -7.41 2.92 3.17
N ALA A 18 -7.73 4.15 2.73
CA ALA A 18 -8.92 4.44 1.96
C ALA A 18 -8.91 3.76 0.57
N ALA A 19 -7.77 3.72 -0.12
CA ALA A 19 -7.64 3.07 -1.43
C ALA A 19 -7.84 1.56 -1.34
N VAL A 20 -7.28 0.92 -0.30
CA VAL A 20 -7.44 -0.52 -0.03
C VAL A 20 -8.90 -0.87 0.21
N ARG A 21 -9.62 -0.11 1.06
CA ARG A 21 -11.04 -0.37 1.33
C ARG A 21 -11.94 -0.16 0.12
N ARG A 22 -11.62 0.83 -0.73
CA ARG A 22 -12.42 1.17 -1.92
C ARG A 22 -12.13 0.29 -3.13
N GLY A 23 -11.02 -0.46 -3.12
CA GLY A 23 -10.59 -1.25 -4.27
C GLY A 23 -10.01 -0.40 -5.40
N ASP A 24 -9.41 0.74 -5.06
CA ASP A 24 -8.78 1.61 -6.04
C ASP A 24 -7.42 1.06 -6.48
N THR A 25 -6.95 1.50 -7.65
CA THR A 25 -5.57 1.26 -8.06
C THR A 25 -4.71 2.37 -7.47
N LEU A 26 -3.74 2.00 -6.65
CA LEU A 26 -2.81 2.91 -6.01
C LEU A 26 -1.44 2.84 -6.71
N LEU A 27 -0.98 3.97 -7.25
CA LEU A 27 0.40 4.18 -7.69
C LEU A 27 1.16 4.89 -6.57
N LEU A 28 2.14 4.20 -5.99
CA LEU A 28 3.07 4.76 -5.00
C LEU A 28 4.37 5.17 -5.71
N GLU A 29 4.61 6.47 -5.78
CA GLU A 29 5.77 7.08 -6.44
C GLU A 29 6.89 7.40 -5.45
N CYS A 30 8.12 7.47 -6.00
CA CYS A 30 9.33 7.84 -5.28
C CYS A 30 9.62 6.93 -4.08
N ILE A 31 9.45 5.63 -4.27
CA ILE A 31 9.83 4.65 -3.24
C ILE A 31 11.36 4.60 -3.14
N GLU A 32 11.86 4.79 -1.93
CA GLU A 32 13.28 4.68 -1.57
C GLU A 32 13.66 3.22 -1.30
N GLU A 33 14.95 2.93 -1.02
CA GLU A 33 15.41 1.56 -0.72
C GLU A 33 14.72 0.97 0.51
N ASN A 34 14.40 1.81 1.50
CA ASN A 34 13.76 1.38 2.73
C ASN A 34 12.27 1.78 2.72
N ILE A 35 11.40 0.78 2.64
CA ILE A 35 9.95 0.93 2.76
C ILE A 35 9.55 0.78 4.23
N ASP A 36 8.67 1.66 4.72
CA ASP A 36 8.10 1.53 6.06
C ASP A 36 7.44 0.15 6.25
N SER A 37 7.84 -0.56 7.30
CA SER A 37 7.31 -1.91 7.62
C SER A 37 5.79 -1.97 7.78
N ILE A 38 5.14 -0.83 8.01
CA ILE A 38 3.68 -0.72 8.06
C ILE A 38 3.00 -1.11 6.74
N LEU A 39 3.69 -0.95 5.60
CA LEU A 39 3.19 -1.27 4.26
C LEU A 39 3.42 -2.73 3.85
N GLU A 40 4.33 -3.44 4.53
CA GLU A 40 4.66 -4.85 4.22
C GLU A 40 3.42 -5.76 4.09
N PRO A 41 2.41 -5.68 4.97
CA PRO A 41 1.26 -6.57 4.86
C PRO A 41 0.41 -6.32 3.60
N ILE A 42 0.40 -5.08 3.10
CA ILE A 42 -0.30 -4.72 1.86
C ILE A 42 0.51 -5.17 0.65
N ILE A 43 1.84 -4.96 0.68
CA ILE A 43 2.76 -5.36 -0.39
C ILE A 43 2.76 -6.87 -0.56
N ASN A 44 2.93 -7.61 0.54
CA ASN A 44 2.96 -9.07 0.58
C ASN A 44 1.58 -9.71 0.44
N ARG A 45 0.50 -8.90 0.50
CA ARG A 45 -0.89 -9.37 0.55
C ARG A 45 -1.09 -10.40 1.66
N ASN A 46 -0.58 -10.10 2.85
CA ASN A 46 -0.74 -10.91 4.05
C ASN A 46 -2.16 -10.72 4.61
N LEU A 47 -3.12 -11.39 3.98
CA LEU A 47 -4.53 -11.27 4.32
C LEU A 47 -4.93 -12.30 5.40
N ILE A 48 -5.71 -11.86 6.38
CA ILE A 48 -6.30 -12.67 7.43
C ILE A 48 -7.82 -12.82 7.21
N ARG A 49 -8.47 -13.64 8.06
CA ARG A 49 -9.92 -13.90 8.04
C ARG A 49 -10.47 -14.21 6.64
N LYS A 50 -9.92 -15.27 6.02
CA LYS A 50 -10.32 -15.76 4.68
C LYS A 50 -10.08 -14.74 3.56
N GLY A 51 -9.00 -13.97 3.64
CA GLY A 51 -8.62 -13.06 2.57
C GLY A 51 -9.38 -11.73 2.56
N LYS A 52 -10.05 -11.36 3.66
CA LYS A 52 -10.92 -10.18 3.72
C LYS A 52 -10.32 -9.01 4.47
N ILE A 53 -9.32 -9.24 5.31
CA ILE A 53 -8.74 -8.23 6.18
C ILE A 53 -7.23 -8.23 5.98
N VAL A 54 -6.61 -7.06 5.98
CA VAL A 54 -5.16 -6.90 6.09
C VAL A 54 -4.84 -6.10 7.36
N LYS A 55 -3.77 -6.49 8.05
CA LYS A 55 -3.29 -5.74 9.21
C LYS A 55 -2.40 -4.60 8.72
N PHE A 56 -2.75 -3.36 9.03
CA PHE A 56 -2.02 -2.17 8.59
C PHE A 56 -1.63 -1.36 9.83
N GLY A 57 -0.37 -1.51 10.25
CA GLY A 57 0.10 -1.05 11.56
C GLY A 57 -0.69 -1.73 12.68
N ASP A 58 -1.30 -0.92 13.54
CA ASP A 58 -2.15 -1.39 14.63
C ASP A 58 -3.63 -1.57 14.24
N LYS A 59 -3.99 -1.30 12.98
CA LYS A 59 -5.38 -1.38 12.50
C LYS A 59 -5.63 -2.65 11.69
N GLU A 60 -6.84 -3.18 11.79
CA GLU A 60 -7.39 -4.14 10.82
C GLU A 60 -8.23 -3.37 9.79
N ILE A 61 -7.93 -3.54 8.50
CA ILE A 61 -8.66 -2.85 7.42
C ILE A 61 -9.24 -3.88 6.44
N ASP A 62 -10.46 -3.62 5.96
CA ASP A 62 -11.09 -4.46 4.94
C ASP A 62 -10.33 -4.36 3.62
N TYR A 63 -9.90 -5.52 3.11
CA TYR A 63 -9.20 -5.63 1.85
C TYR A 63 -10.21 -5.83 0.71
N HIS A 64 -10.24 -4.90 -0.22
CA HIS A 64 -11.10 -5.00 -1.39
C HIS A 64 -10.41 -5.84 -2.49
N PRO A 65 -11.08 -6.86 -3.07
CA PRO A 65 -10.44 -7.78 -4.03
C PRO A 65 -9.96 -7.10 -5.33
N ASN A 66 -10.59 -5.99 -5.71
CA ASN A 66 -10.18 -5.20 -6.89
C ASN A 66 -9.01 -4.23 -6.62
N PHE A 67 -8.53 -4.13 -5.38
CA PHE A 67 -7.40 -3.26 -5.05
C PHE A 67 -6.16 -3.69 -5.83
N ARG A 68 -5.42 -2.70 -6.35
CA ARG A 68 -4.16 -2.92 -7.07
C ARG A 68 -3.13 -1.93 -6.56
N LEU A 69 -1.95 -2.43 -6.23
CA LEU A 69 -0.79 -1.60 -5.86
C LEU A 69 0.22 -1.63 -7.00
N ILE A 70 0.65 -0.45 -7.44
CA ILE A 70 1.75 -0.24 -8.39
C ILE A 70 2.81 0.58 -7.65
N MET A 71 4.05 0.11 -7.71
CA MET A 71 5.18 0.72 -7.03
C MET A 71 6.18 1.23 -8.06
N GLN A 72 6.58 2.49 -7.94
CA GLN A 72 7.54 3.13 -8.82
C GLN A 72 8.71 3.69 -7.99
N THR A 73 9.93 3.31 -8.37
CA THR A 73 11.17 3.85 -7.82
C THR A 73 11.94 4.61 -8.89
N ARG A 74 12.74 5.59 -8.47
CA ARG A 74 13.67 6.34 -9.32
C ARG A 74 15.11 5.84 -9.18
N LEU A 75 15.34 4.83 -8.35
CA LEU A 75 16.64 4.23 -8.13
C LEU A 75 17.02 3.38 -9.35
N ALA A 76 18.24 3.56 -9.85
CA ALA A 76 18.72 2.86 -11.04
C ALA A 76 18.98 1.36 -10.79
N ASN A 77 19.29 0.99 -9.55
CA ASN A 77 19.52 -0.40 -9.13
C ASN A 77 19.05 -0.60 -7.68
N PRO A 78 17.74 -0.69 -7.43
CA PRO A 78 17.22 -0.82 -6.08
C PRO A 78 17.45 -2.24 -5.54
N HIS A 79 17.90 -2.34 -4.31
CA HIS A 79 17.94 -3.59 -3.55
C HIS A 79 16.80 -3.55 -2.53
N PHE A 80 15.87 -4.51 -2.63
CA PHE A 80 14.69 -4.66 -1.76
C PHE A 80 14.68 -6.03 -1.10
#